data_AF-A0A7J8WP99-F1
#
_entry.id   AF-A0A7J8WP99-F1
#
_cell.length_a   1.000
_cell.length_b   1.000
_cell.length_c   1.000
_cell.angle_alpha   90.00
_cell.angle_beta   90.00
_cell.angle_gamma   90.00
#
_symmetry.space_group_name_H-M   'P 1'
#
loop_
_entity.id
_entity.type
_entity.pdbx_description
1 polymer ?
#
loop_
_entity_poly.entity_id
_entity_poly.type
_entity_poly.pdbx_seq_one_letter_code
_entity_poly.pdbx_strand_id
1 'polypeptide(L)'
;MESALANLALTDEEEEAFEADEAVVDQNLHLCLVGRCLTDSIVHFPSLRNIMADLWHPIRGICISDLGERRFLFQFFHEVDIQRVLV
;
A
#
# COMPACT_ATOMS: atom_id res chain seq x y z
N MET A 1 -9.65 -37.06 14.04
CA MET A 1 -9.64 -35.58 14.11
C MET A 1 -10.19 -34.94 12.84
N GLU A 2 -10.40 -35.69 11.74
CA GLU A 2 -10.88 -35.16 10.45
C GLU A 2 -12.42 -35.05 10.33
N SER A 3 -13.18 -35.72 11.21
CA SER A 3 -14.65 -35.75 11.16
C SER A 3 -15.34 -34.44 11.55
N ALA A 4 -14.61 -33.49 12.15
CA ALA A 4 -15.17 -32.19 12.56
C ALA A 4 -15.23 -31.17 11.40
N LEU A 5 -14.56 -31.46 10.27
CA LEU A 5 -14.47 -30.55 9.12
C LEU A 5 -15.44 -30.93 7.99
N ALA A 6 -16.12 -32.06 8.09
CA ALA A 6 -16.95 -32.62 7.02
C ALA A 6 -18.28 -31.88 6.79
N ASN A 7 -18.64 -30.91 7.65
CA ASN A 7 -19.93 -30.21 7.61
C ASN A 7 -19.81 -28.71 7.31
N LEU A 8 -18.64 -28.25 6.82
CA LEU A 8 -18.49 -26.88 6.35
C LEU A 8 -18.95 -26.81 4.89
N ALA A 9 -20.25 -26.57 4.70
CA ALA A 9 -20.81 -26.19 3.40
C ALA A 9 -21.16 -24.70 3.48
N LEU A 10 -20.56 -23.89 2.61
CA LEU A 10 -20.95 -22.50 2.42
C LEU A 10 -22.41 -22.50 1.96
N THR A 11 -23.29 -21.84 2.70
CA THR A 11 -24.69 -21.67 2.30
C THR A 11 -24.79 -20.49 1.35
N ASP A 12 -25.80 -20.48 0.46
CA ASP A 12 -26.04 -19.39 -0.49
C ASP A 12 -26.26 -18.02 0.21
N GLU A 13 -26.46 -18.01 1.53
CA GLU A 13 -26.61 -16.83 2.38
C GLU A 13 -25.26 -16.21 2.82
N GLU A 14 -24.14 -16.94 2.73
CA GLU A 14 -22.78 -16.44 3.03
C GLU A 14 -22.04 -15.92 1.77
N GLU A 15 -22.69 -15.97 0.60
CA GLU A 15 -22.19 -15.36 -0.63
C GLU A 15 -22.53 -13.86 -0.63
N GLU A 16 -22.09 -13.14 0.41
CA GLU A 16 -21.98 -11.69 0.33
C GLU A 16 -20.89 -11.40 -0.70
N ALA A 17 -21.32 -11.12 -1.94
CA ALA A 17 -20.44 -10.58 -2.95
C ALA A 17 -19.75 -9.38 -2.31
N PHE A 18 -18.42 -9.42 -2.20
CA PHE A 18 -17.65 -8.22 -1.96
C PHE A 18 -17.96 -7.30 -3.15
N GLU A 19 -18.92 -6.40 -2.98
CA GLU A 19 -19.02 -5.20 -3.79
C GLU A 19 -17.79 -4.38 -3.44
N ALA A 20 -16.66 -4.74 -4.07
CA ALA A 20 -15.57 -3.82 -4.23
C ALA A 20 -16.20 -2.64 -4.96
N ASP A 21 -16.44 -1.56 -4.23
CA ASP A 21 -16.93 -0.31 -4.77
C ASP A 21 -16.01 0.06 -5.93
N GLU A 22 -16.43 -0.22 -7.17
CA GLU A 22 -15.75 0.16 -8.40
C GLU A 22 -15.87 1.67 -8.61
N ALA A 23 -15.64 2.45 -7.55
CA ALA A 23 -14.87 3.66 -7.71
C ALA A 23 -13.46 3.22 -8.14
N VAL A 24 -13.33 2.80 -9.41
CA VAL A 24 -12.11 2.95 -10.18
C VAL A 24 -11.91 4.45 -10.31
N VAL A 25 -11.57 5.08 -9.19
CA VAL A 25 -10.66 6.20 -9.22
C VAL A 25 -9.49 5.61 -9.97
N ASP A 26 -9.27 6.10 -11.19
CA ASP A 26 -8.02 5.91 -11.93
C ASP A 26 -6.91 6.58 -11.11
N GLN A 27 -6.71 6.10 -9.88
CA GLN A 27 -5.55 6.36 -9.08
C GLN A 27 -4.48 5.72 -9.93
N ASN A 28 -3.58 6.55 -10.46
CA ASN A 28 -2.37 6.12 -11.14
C ASN A 28 -1.52 5.27 -10.18
N LEU A 29 -1.99 4.07 -9.85
CA LEU A 29 -1.31 3.08 -9.04
C LEU A 29 -0.05 2.59 -9.77
N HIS A 30 0.04 2.83 -11.09
CA HIS A 30 1.23 2.58 -11.89
C HIS A 30 2.44 3.41 -11.43
N LEU A 31 2.23 4.51 -10.68
CA LEU A 31 3.29 5.30 -10.05
C LEU A 31 3.33 5.14 -8.52
N CYS A 32 2.69 4.11 -7.99
CA CYS A 32 2.67 3.84 -6.55
C CYS A 32 3.64 2.71 -6.18
N LEU A 33 4.35 2.90 -5.07
CA LEU A 33 5.16 1.86 -4.41
C LEU A 33 4.70 1.68 -2.97
N VAL A 34 4.74 0.45 -2.48
CA VAL A 34 4.55 0.16 -1.06
C VAL A 34 5.87 -0.30 -0.46
N GLY A 35 6.36 0.43 0.53
CA GLY A 35 7.59 0.10 1.25
C GLY A 35 7.33 -0.20 2.72
N ARG A 36 8.17 -1.04 3.33
CA ARG A 36 8.15 -1.34 4.77
C ARG A 36 9.41 -0.80 5.44
N CYS A 37 9.28 -0.10 6.55
CA CYS A 37 10.42 0.26 7.38
C CYS A 37 10.83 -0.93 8.25
N LEU A 38 12.11 -1.34 8.15
CA LEU A 38 12.64 -2.56 8.76
C LEU A 38 13.19 -2.36 10.19
N THR A 39 12.98 -1.19 10.79
CA THR A 39 13.38 -0.94 12.18
C THR A 39 12.35 -1.50 13.16
N ASP A 40 12.81 -1.96 14.32
CA ASP A 40 11.95 -2.33 15.45
C ASP A 40 11.51 -1.14 16.31
N SER A 41 12.12 0.02 16.07
CA SER A 41 11.77 1.25 16.76
C SER A 41 10.48 1.86 16.22
N ILE A 42 9.84 2.69 17.04
CA ILE A 42 8.71 3.52 16.60
C ILE A 42 9.24 4.53 15.58
N VAL A 43 8.62 4.55 14.39
CA VAL A 43 8.96 5.48 13.32
C VAL A 43 8.13 6.75 13.48
N HIS A 44 8.80 7.89 13.56
CA HIS A 44 8.12 9.18 13.51
C HIS A 44 7.77 9.53 12.05
N PHE A 45 6.54 9.23 11.64
CA PHE A 45 6.08 9.36 10.26
C PHE A 45 6.37 10.72 9.61
N PRO A 46 6.10 11.89 10.24
CA PRO A 46 6.41 13.19 9.63
C PRO A 46 7.89 13.35 9.27
N SER A 47 8.79 12.83 10.12
CA SER A 47 10.23 12.87 9.85
C SER A 47 10.61 11.94 8.71
N LEU A 48 10.11 10.70 8.72
CA LEU A 48 10.36 9.75 7.63
C LEU A 48 9.87 10.32 6.29
N ARG A 49 8.65 10.86 6.25
CA ARG A 49 8.08 11.48 5.05
C ARG A 49 8.99 12.58 4.49
N ASN A 50 9.41 13.51 5.35
CA ASN A 50 10.25 14.63 4.91
C ASN A 50 11.61 14.14 4.42
N ILE A 51 12.25 13.21 5.14
CA ILE A 51 13.53 12.62 4.74
C ILE A 51 13.42 11.93 3.38
N MET A 52 12.39 11.12 3.16
CA MET A 52 12.21 10.39 1.90
C MET A 52 11.93 11.34 0.73
N ALA A 53 11.11 12.37 0.94
CA ALA A 53 10.82 13.38 -0.07
C ALA A 53 12.08 14.19 -0.43
N ASP A 54 12.89 14.56 0.56
CA ASP A 54 14.13 15.30 0.36
C ASP A 54 15.22 14.44 -0.29
N LEU A 55 15.34 13.16 0.10
CA LEU A 55 16.37 12.25 -0.40
C LEU A 55 16.15 11.88 -1.87
N TRP A 56 14.93 11.50 -2.25
CA TRP A 56 14.63 11.14 -3.63
C TRP A 56 14.48 12.37 -4.53
N HIS A 57 14.15 13.52 -3.95
CA HIS A 57 13.98 14.80 -4.64
C HIS A 57 13.26 14.69 -6.00
N PRO A 58 12.05 14.09 -6.03
CA PRO A 58 11.33 13.80 -7.27
C PRO A 58 10.94 15.08 -8.02
N ILE A 59 11.02 15.04 -9.35
CA ILE A 59 10.81 16.20 -10.22
C ILE A 59 9.41 16.79 -10.03
N ARG A 60 8.40 15.94 -9.87
CA ARG A 60 6.98 16.36 -9.67
C ARG A 60 6.49 16.19 -8.24
N GLY A 61 7.40 16.00 -7.29
CA GLY A 61 7.04 15.71 -5.91
C GLY A 61 6.58 14.27 -5.69
N ILE A 62 6.17 14.01 -4.46
CA ILE A 62 5.72 12.70 -3.99
C ILE A 62 4.68 12.89 -2.90
N CYS A 63 3.64 12.05 -2.91
CA CYS A 63 2.71 11.94 -1.80
C CYS A 63 3.03 10.65 -1.02
N ILE A 64 3.11 10.75 0.30
CA ILE A 64 3.43 9.60 1.16
C ILE A 64 2.34 9.45 2.20
N SER A 65 1.74 8.26 2.26
CA SER A 65 0.67 7.91 3.19
C SER A 65 1.08 6.76 4.09
N ASP A 66 0.68 6.82 5.36
CA ASP A 66 0.85 5.72 6.32
C ASP A 66 -0.23 4.66 6.11
N LEU A 67 0.18 3.41 5.90
CA LEU A 67 -0.71 2.25 5.76
C LEU A 67 -0.78 1.40 7.03
N GLY A 68 -0.14 1.84 8.12
CA GLY A 68 0.00 1.07 9.35
C GLY A 68 1.06 -0.03 9.24
N GLU A 69 1.35 -0.68 10.38
CA GLU A 69 2.30 -1.81 10.46
C GLU A 69 3.66 -1.53 9.80
N ARG A 70 4.15 -0.29 9.93
CA ARG A 70 5.42 0.18 9.35
C ARG A 70 5.44 0.13 7.81
N ARG A 71 4.27 0.13 7.16
CA ARG A 71 4.11 0.20 5.70
C ARG A 71 3.69 1.60 5.27
N PHE A 72 4.24 2.04 4.15
CA PHE A 72 3.97 3.36 3.59
C PHE A 72 3.68 3.24 2.10
N LEU A 73 2.69 3.98 1.64
CA LEU A 73 2.41 4.19 0.22
C LEU A 73 3.18 5.40 -0.26
N PHE A 74 3.94 5.23 -1.33
CA PHE A 74 4.71 6.26 -2.01
C PHE A 74 4.09 6.48 -3.39
N GLN A 75 3.38 7.58 -3.59
CA GLN A 75 2.79 7.94 -4.86
C GLN A 75 3.66 9.00 -5.55
N PHE A 76 4.27 8.62 -6.66
CA PHE A 76 5.01 9.52 -7.53
C PHE A 76 4.08 10.15 -8.55
N PHE A 77 4.51 11.26 -9.13
CA PHE A 77 3.76 11.99 -10.15
C PHE A 77 4.48 12.03 -11.52
N HIS A 78 5.55 11.24 -11.67
CA HIS A 78 6.31 11.11 -12.92
C HIS A 78 7.00 9.75 -13.03
N GLU A 79 6.97 9.13 -14.21
CA GLU A 79 7.58 7.80 -14.46
C GLU A 79 9.08 7.76 -14.19
N VAL A 80 9.81 8.83 -14.55
CA VAL A 80 11.25 8.91 -14.30
C VAL A 80 11.57 8.90 -12.80
N ASP A 81 10.69 9.45 -11.96
CA ASP A 81 10.93 9.49 -10.51
C ASP A 81 10.82 8.09 -9.91
N ILE A 82 9.80 7.30 -10.28
CA ILE A 82 9.65 5.92 -9.81
C ILE A 82 10.75 5.01 -10.38
N GLN A 83 11.14 5.18 -11.65
CA GLN A 83 12.21 4.40 -12.25
C GLN A 83 13.55 4.61 -11.52
N ARG A 84 13.87 5.84 -11.09
CA ARG A 84 15.10 6.11 -10.33
C ARG A 84 15.14 5.42 -8.96
N VAL A 85 13.99 5.18 -8.36
CA VAL A 85 13.87 4.54 -7.04
C VAL A 85 13.91 3.01 -7.13
N LEU A 86 13.51 2.44 -8.28
CA LEU A 86 13.47 1.00 -8.52
C LEU A 86 14.77 0.39 -9.05
N VAL A 87 15.77 1.21 -9.39
CA VAL A 87 17.10 0.80 -9.89
C VAL A 87 18.02 0.47 -8.72
#